data_AF-A0A953ZFE8-F1
#
_entry.id   AF-A0A953ZFE8-F1
#
_cell.length_a   1.000
_cell.length_b   1.000
_cell.length_c   1.000
_cell.angle_alpha   90.00
_cell.angle_beta   90.00
_cell.angle_gamma   90.00
#
_symmetry.space_group_name_H-M   'P 1'
#
loop_
_entity.id
_entity.type
_entity.pdbx_description
1 polymer ?
#
loop_
_entity_poly.entity_id
_entity_poly.type
_entity_poly.pdbx_seq_one_letter_code
_entity_poly.pdbx_strand_id
1 'polypeptide(L)'
;MTVIGYLLGAAIRSSNTLIPAHYHVAIGAVSASFMALLLTLLPDFGRPLSSPRMRKLATWQPLLFGVGQTIFAAGLAVAGAQRKVYGKEQVVDSFERYAGLSVMGIGGGIALIG
;
A
#
# COMPACT_ATOMS: atom_id res chain seq x y z
N MET A 1 -5.29 7.86 -2.47
CA MET A 1 -5.49 6.54 -1.82
C MET A 1 -6.93 6.32 -1.38
N THR A 2 -7.53 7.18 -0.56
CA THR A 2 -8.92 7.03 -0.06
C THR A 2 -9.96 6.77 -1.15
N VAL A 3 -9.98 7.59 -2.22
CA VAL A 3 -10.90 7.42 -3.34
C VAL A 3 -10.69 6.06 -4.02
N ILE A 4 -9.44 5.67 -4.27
CA ILE A 4 -9.10 4.36 -4.86
C ILE A 4 -9.62 3.23 -3.96
N GLY A 5 -9.45 3.36 -2.64
CA GLY A 5 -10.03 2.44 -1.66
C GLY A 5 -11.53 2.28 -1.89
N TYR A 6 -12.31 3.36 -1.84
CA TYR A 6 -13.75 3.28 -2.04
C TYR A 6 -14.16 2.67 -3.39
N LEU A 7 -13.47 3.02 -4.47
CA LEU A 7 -13.73 2.46 -5.81
C LEU A 7 -13.48 0.94 -5.86
N LEU A 8 -12.34 0.48 -5.32
CA LEU A 8 -12.03 -0.96 -5.24
C LEU A 8 -13.03 -1.70 -4.35
N GLY A 9 -13.43 -1.09 -3.23
CA GLY A 9 -14.43 -1.64 -2.31
C GLY A 9 -15.79 -1.82 -2.98
N ALA A 10 -16.23 -0.81 -3.73
CA ALA A 10 -17.47 -0.85 -4.50
C ALA A 10 -17.44 -1.90 -5.64
N ALA A 11 -16.26 -2.33 -6.08
CA ALA A 11 -16.07 -3.35 -7.12
C ALA A 11 -16.05 -4.79 -6.59
N ILE A 12 -16.07 -5.02 -5.27
CA ILE A 12 -16.05 -6.38 -4.68
C ILE A 12 -17.33 -7.14 -5.05
N ARG A 13 -17.19 -8.32 -5.66
CA ARG A 13 -18.30 -9.24 -6.00
C ARG A 13 -18.10 -10.66 -5.47
N SER A 14 -16.88 -11.01 -5.08
CA SER A 14 -16.52 -12.34 -4.58
C SER A 14 -15.34 -12.25 -3.61
N SER A 15 -15.03 -13.37 -2.94
CA SER A 15 -13.96 -13.44 -1.94
C SER A 15 -12.59 -13.70 -2.59
N ASN A 16 -11.95 -12.66 -3.11
CA ASN A 16 -10.63 -12.73 -3.75
C ASN A 16 -9.68 -11.60 -3.31
N THR A 17 -8.52 -11.45 -3.96
CA THR A 17 -7.51 -10.43 -3.64
C THR A 17 -7.96 -8.98 -3.86
N LEU A 18 -9.13 -8.74 -4.47
CA LEU A 18 -9.71 -7.40 -4.52
C LEU A 18 -10.09 -6.88 -3.12
N ILE A 19 -10.44 -7.78 -2.20
CA ILE A 19 -10.72 -7.43 -0.79
C ILE A 19 -9.48 -6.83 -0.13
N PRO A 20 -8.30 -7.51 -0.10
CA PRO A 20 -7.08 -6.88 0.37
C PRO A 20 -6.66 -5.65 -0.44
N ALA A 21 -6.85 -5.65 -1.76
CA ALA A 21 -6.55 -4.45 -2.55
C ALA A 21 -7.27 -3.21 -1.98
N HIS A 22 -8.58 -3.31 -1.73
CA HIS A 22 -9.38 -2.25 -1.15
C HIS A 22 -8.84 -1.75 0.20
N TYR A 23 -8.68 -2.65 1.18
CA TYR A 23 -8.31 -2.21 2.52
C TYR A 23 -6.85 -1.77 2.63
N HIS A 24 -5.95 -2.26 1.78
CA HIS A 24 -4.54 -1.83 1.78
C HIS A 24 -4.40 -0.35 1.39
N VAL A 25 -5.12 0.12 0.37
CA VAL A 25 -5.12 1.56 0.05
C VAL A 25 -5.99 2.39 0.99
N ALA A 26 -7.08 1.85 1.53
CA ALA A 26 -7.93 2.58 2.47
C ALA A 26 -7.22 2.81 3.82
N ILE A 27 -6.71 1.73 4.44
CA ILE A 27 -5.94 1.81 5.68
C ILE A 27 -4.58 2.47 5.42
N GLY A 28 -3.96 2.19 4.28
CA GLY A 28 -2.72 2.86 3.87
C GLY A 28 -2.87 4.38 3.80
N ALA A 29 -4.03 4.91 3.38
CA ALA A 29 -4.28 6.35 3.42
C ALA A 29 -4.21 6.89 4.86
N VAL A 30 -4.82 6.18 5.82
CA VAL A 30 -4.80 6.55 7.24
C VAL A 30 -3.37 6.49 7.79
N SER A 31 -2.62 5.44 7.49
CA SER A 31 -1.21 5.31 7.88
C SER A 31 -0.35 6.45 7.32
N ALA A 32 -0.49 6.77 6.03
CA ALA A 32 0.23 7.87 5.40
C ALA A 32 -0.11 9.22 6.03
N SER A 33 -1.38 9.45 6.39
CA SER A 33 -1.80 10.65 7.13
C SER A 33 -1.14 10.75 8.49
N PHE A 34 -1.05 9.65 9.26
CA PHE A 34 -0.35 9.64 10.55
C PHE A 34 1.15 9.84 10.41
N MET A 35 1.78 9.26 9.39
CA MET A 35 3.19 9.52 9.07
C MET A 35 3.43 11.02 8.84
N ALA A 36 2.61 11.67 8.00
CA ALA A 36 2.73 13.10 7.72
C ALA A 36 2.45 13.97 8.96
N LEU A 37 1.40 13.64 9.72
CA LEU A 37 1.01 14.33 10.94
C LEU A 37 2.12 14.28 12.00
N LEU A 38 2.81 13.14 12.13
CA LEU A 38 3.91 13.02 13.08
C LEU A 38 5.04 14.02 12.77
N LEU A 39 5.36 14.23 11.48
CA LEU A 39 6.38 15.18 11.08
C LEU A 39 6.01 16.63 11.42
N THR A 40 4.73 16.97 11.40
CA THR A 40 4.25 18.30 11.78
C THR A 40 4.18 18.50 13.29
N LEU A 41 3.92 17.45 14.07
CA LEU A 41 3.77 17.54 15.54
C LEU A 41 5.10 17.41 16.30
N LEU A 42 6.11 16.77 15.71
CA LEU A 42 7.42 16.58 16.35
C LEU A 42 8.05 17.87 16.92
N PRO A 43 8.04 19.01 16.19
CA PRO A 43 8.51 20.29 16.73
C PRO A 43 7.76 20.76 17.97
N ASP A 44 6.43 20.61 18.00
CA ASP A 44 5.57 21.05 19.10
C ASP A 44 5.85 20.26 20.40
N PHE A 45 6.34 19.03 20.27
CA PHE A 45 6.79 18.20 21.40
C PHE A 45 8.27 18.39 21.76
N GLY A 46 8.93 19.42 21.22
CA GLY A 46 10.35 19.69 21.48
C GLY A 46 11.30 18.65 20.85
N ARG A 47 10.84 17.90 19.84
CA ARG A 47 11.63 16.87 19.14
C ARG A 47 11.75 17.15 17.63
N PRO A 48 12.16 18.37 17.21
CA PRO A 48 12.32 18.65 15.79
C PRO A 48 13.40 17.76 15.18
N LEU A 49 13.22 17.37 13.91
CA LEU A 49 14.25 16.67 13.16
C LEU A 49 15.42 17.63 12.88
N SER A 50 16.52 17.54 13.64
CA SER A 50 17.63 18.50 13.54
C SER A 50 18.44 18.37 12.25
N SER A 51 18.59 17.16 11.71
CA SER A 51 19.37 16.92 10.48
C SER A 51 18.58 17.29 9.21
N PRO A 52 19.13 18.12 8.30
CA PRO A 52 18.52 18.41 7.00
C PRO A 52 18.30 17.14 6.16
N ARG A 53 19.24 16.19 6.22
CA ARG A 53 19.13 14.90 5.52
C ARG A 53 17.96 14.08 6.08
N MET A 54 17.82 14.02 7.40
CA MET A 54 16.71 13.27 8.02
C MET A 54 15.35 13.91 7.70
N ARG A 55 15.25 15.24 7.72
CA ARG A 55 14.04 15.96 7.29
C ARG A 55 13.64 15.58 5.88
N LYS A 56 14.60 15.61 4.94
CA LYS A 56 14.35 15.21 3.55
C LYS A 56 13.85 13.77 3.47
N LEU A 57 14.56 12.81 4.07
CA LEU A 57 14.15 11.39 4.04
C LEU A 57 12.76 11.18 4.64
N ALA A 58 12.49 11.81 5.78
CA ALA A 58 11.21 11.72 6.46
C ALA A 58 10.06 12.28 5.61
N THR A 59 10.27 13.37 4.85
CA THR A 59 9.25 13.88 3.92
C THR A 59 8.97 12.96 2.74
N TRP A 60 9.96 12.19 2.28
CA TRP A 60 9.78 11.19 1.22
C TRP A 60 9.09 9.92 1.71
N GLN A 61 9.22 9.61 2.99
CA GLN A 61 8.66 8.41 3.63
C GLN A 61 7.17 8.19 3.34
N PRO A 62 6.24 9.10 3.69
CA PRO A 62 4.81 8.89 3.46
C PRO A 62 4.46 8.84 1.96
N LEU A 63 5.25 9.49 1.11
CA LEU A 63 5.05 9.48 -0.34
C LEU A 63 5.41 8.11 -0.93
N LEU A 64 6.59 7.57 -0.60
CA LEU A 64 7.03 6.24 -1.03
C LEU A 64 6.08 5.16 -0.51
N PHE A 65 5.70 5.24 0.76
CA PHE A 65 4.70 4.36 1.36
C PHE A 65 3.37 4.43 0.59
N GLY A 66 2.83 5.63 0.35
CA GLY A 66 1.55 5.80 -0.33
C GLY A 66 1.55 5.34 -1.79
N VAL A 67 2.63 5.62 -2.53
CA VAL A 67 2.82 5.13 -3.92
C VAL A 67 2.94 3.62 -3.92
N GLY A 68 3.77 3.05 -3.04
CA GLY A 68 3.96 1.61 -2.92
C GLY A 68 2.66 0.88 -2.57
N GLN A 69 1.89 1.37 -1.60
CA GLN A 69 0.58 0.79 -1.25
C GLN A 69 -0.43 0.89 -2.40
N THR A 70 -0.37 1.95 -3.22
CA THR A 70 -1.24 2.08 -4.40
C THR A 70 -0.88 1.06 -5.48
N ILE A 71 0.42 0.86 -5.75
CA ILE A 71 0.90 -0.17 -6.68
C ILE A 71 0.57 -1.58 -6.14
N PHE A 72 0.78 -1.79 -4.83
CA PHE A 72 0.48 -3.05 -4.15
C PHE A 72 -1.00 -3.45 -4.33
N ALA A 73 -1.91 -2.51 -4.06
CA ALA A 73 -3.33 -2.73 -4.24
C ALA A 73 -3.72 -2.92 -5.70
N ALA A 74 -3.12 -2.17 -6.64
CA ALA A 74 -3.37 -2.37 -8.07
C ALA A 74 -2.99 -3.80 -8.51
N GLY A 75 -1.83 -4.30 -8.06
CA GLY A 75 -1.41 -5.67 -8.33
C GLY A 75 -2.38 -6.72 -7.79
N LEU A 76 -2.84 -6.55 -6.55
CA LEU A 76 -3.87 -7.42 -5.95
C LEU A 76 -5.21 -7.38 -6.69
N ALA A 77 -5.63 -6.20 -7.13
CA ALA A 77 -6.88 -6.00 -7.87
C ALA A 77 -6.82 -6.67 -9.25
N VAL A 78 -5.69 -6.54 -9.96
CA VAL A 78 -5.45 -7.21 -11.25
C VAL A 78 -5.37 -8.72 -11.08
N ALA A 79 -4.68 -9.21 -10.05
CA ALA A 79 -4.51 -10.64 -9.85
C ALA A 79 -5.85 -11.34 -9.61
N GLY A 80 -6.76 -10.73 -8.82
CA GLY A 80 -8.06 -11.31 -8.49
C GLY A 80 -7.98 -12.75 -7.94
N ALA A 81 -6.83 -13.14 -7.36
CA ALA A 81 -6.53 -14.50 -6.95
C ALA A 81 -7.31 -14.87 -5.68
N GLN A 82 -7.36 -16.17 -5.37
CA GLN A 82 -7.94 -16.61 -4.12
C GLN A 82 -7.14 -16.04 -2.94
N ARG A 83 -7.85 -15.45 -1.97
CA ARG A 83 -7.22 -14.89 -0.77
C ARG A 83 -6.97 -15.99 0.26
N LYS A 84 -6.00 -15.75 1.16
CA LYS A 84 -5.68 -16.64 2.30
C LYS A 84 -5.21 -18.05 1.88
N VAL A 85 -4.61 -18.16 0.70
CA VAL A 85 -3.98 -19.39 0.20
C VAL A 85 -2.60 -19.06 -0.32
N TYR A 86 -1.68 -20.03 -0.26
CA TYR A 86 -0.28 -19.84 -0.61
C TYR A 86 0.29 -21.07 -1.31
N GLY A 87 1.41 -20.90 -2.01
CA GLY A 87 2.10 -22.00 -2.68
C GLY A 87 1.21 -22.66 -3.73
N LYS A 88 1.11 -23.99 -3.69
CA LYS A 88 0.31 -24.77 -4.66
C LYS A 88 -1.19 -24.45 -4.60
N GLU A 89 -1.70 -24.07 -3.42
CA GLU A 89 -3.11 -23.75 -3.22
C GLU A 89 -3.52 -22.39 -3.79
N GLN A 90 -2.55 -21.54 -4.14
CA GLN A 90 -2.82 -20.21 -4.69
C GLN A 90 -3.21 -20.23 -6.17
N VAL A 91 -2.93 -21.34 -6.87
CA VAL A 91 -3.31 -21.60 -8.28
C VAL A 91 -3.03 -20.39 -9.19
N VAL A 92 -1.75 -20.09 -9.41
CA VAL A 92 -1.31 -19.02 -10.32
C VAL A 92 -1.24 -19.59 -11.74
N ASP A 93 -2.40 -19.67 -12.39
CA ASP A 93 -2.64 -20.36 -13.67
C ASP A 93 -2.79 -19.43 -14.88
N SER A 94 -2.79 -18.13 -14.65
CA SER A 94 -3.11 -17.09 -15.64
C SER A 94 -2.08 -15.96 -15.61
N PHE A 95 -1.91 -15.30 -16.76
CA PHE A 95 -0.96 -14.21 -16.89
C PHE A 95 -1.30 -13.04 -15.97
N GLU A 96 -2.59 -12.73 -15.80
CA GLU A 96 -3.09 -11.66 -14.94
C GLU A 96 -2.76 -11.95 -13.46
N ARG A 97 -2.93 -13.19 -13.00
CA ARG A 97 -2.55 -13.60 -11.64
C ARG A 97 -1.05 -13.46 -11.44
N TYR A 98 -0.25 -13.96 -12.38
CA TYR A 98 1.20 -13.87 -12.28
C TYR A 98 1.68 -12.42 -12.25
N ALA A 99 1.31 -11.63 -13.28
CA ALA A 99 1.70 -10.24 -13.41
C ALA A 99 1.18 -9.38 -12.25
N GLY A 100 -0.08 -9.57 -11.83
CA GLY A 100 -0.68 -8.85 -10.71
C GLY A 100 0.04 -9.13 -9.39
N LEU A 101 0.38 -10.38 -9.10
CA LEU A 101 1.15 -10.74 -7.90
C LEU A 101 2.60 -10.22 -7.94
N SER A 102 3.23 -10.19 -9.11
CA SER A 102 4.55 -9.55 -9.27
C SER A 102 4.49 -8.04 -9.03
N VAL A 103 3.49 -7.34 -9.60
CA VAL A 103 3.26 -5.91 -9.37
C VAL A 103 2.96 -5.63 -7.91
N MET A 104 2.15 -6.48 -7.26
CA MET A 104 1.91 -6.42 -5.83
C MET A 104 3.23 -6.47 -5.07
N GLY A 105 4.11 -7.44 -5.38
CA GLY A 105 5.42 -7.57 -4.74
C GLY A 105 6.29 -6.33 -4.87
N ILE A 106 6.37 -5.74 -6.08
CA ILE A 106 7.10 -4.50 -6.34
C ILE A 106 6.54 -3.35 -5.50
N GLY A 107 5.22 -3.17 -5.48
CA GLY A 107 4.56 -2.14 -4.67
C GLY A 107 4.84 -2.30 -3.18
N GLY A 108 4.82 -3.54 -2.68
CA GLY A 108 5.17 -3.87 -1.30
C GLY A 108 6.61 -3.53 -0.96
N GLY A 109 7.55 -3.80 -1.88
CA GLY A 109 8.95 -3.40 -1.73
C GLY A 109 9.13 -1.88 -1.66
N ILE A 110 8.46 -1.13 -2.53
CA ILE A 110 8.48 0.35 -2.50
C ILE A 110 7.91 0.87 -1.17
N ALA A 111 6.79 0.29 -0.72
CA ALA A 111 6.17 0.67 0.54
C ALA A 111 7.00 0.30 1.78
N LEU A 112 7.90 -0.68 1.69
CA LEU A 112 8.80 -1.05 2.77
C LEU A 112 10.00 -0.08 2.88
N ILE A 113 10.44 0.49 1.75
CA ILE A 113 11.55 1.45 1.70
C ILE A 113 11.13 2.81 2.28
N GLY A 114 9.85 3.18 2.13
CA GLY A 114 9.25 4.32 2.83
C GLY A 114 8.79 3.91 4.22
#